data_AF-A0A402ANJ5-F1
#
_entry.id   AF-A0A402ANJ5-F1
#
_cell.length_a   1.000
_cell.length_b   1.000
_cell.length_c   1.000
_cell.angle_alpha   90.00
_cell.angle_beta   90.00
_cell.angle_gamma   90.00
#
_symmetry.space_group_name_H-M   'P 1'
#
loop_
_entity.id
_entity.type
_entity.pdbx_description
1 polymer ?
#
loop_
_entity_poly.entity_id
_entity_poly.type
_entity_poly.pdbx_seq_one_letter_code
_entity_poly.pdbx_strand_id
1 'polypeptide(L)' 'MQEKAKIQHIPVKVYRTADRLMIAAPMPGLQPEDITAQVSESGHLVIQGTCVVCSKMSKSF' A
#
# COMPACT_ATOMS: atom_id res chain seq x y z
N MET A 1 -5.92 4.82 -24.82
CA MET A 1 -5.95 3.44 -24.30
C MET A 1 -5.83 3.54 -22.79
N GLN A 2 -6.83 3.13 -22.01
CA GLN A 2 -6.76 3.19 -20.54
C GLN A 2 -5.96 1.99 -20.04
N GLU A 3 -4.67 2.19 -19.77
CA GLU A 3 -3.87 1.23 -19.05
C GLU A 3 -4.40 1.19 -17.61
N LYS A 4 -5.27 0.22 -17.33
CA LYS A 4 -5.75 -0.05 -15.97
C LYS A 4 -4.53 -0.44 -15.15
N ALA A 5 -3.95 0.52 -14.44
CA ALA A 5 -2.95 0.25 -13.42
C ALA A 5 -3.48 -0.90 -12.57
N LYS A 6 -2.75 -2.02 -12.55
CA LYS A 6 -3.16 -3.20 -11.78
C LYS A 6 -3.02 -2.86 -10.31
N ILE A 7 -4.10 -2.32 -9.73
CA ILE A 7 -4.19 -2.05 -8.31
C ILE A 7 -4.17 -3.42 -7.61
N GLN A 8 -3.07 -3.71 -6.92
CA GLN A 8 -2.95 -4.90 -6.10
C GLN A 8 -3.43 -4.57 -4.69
N HIS A 9 -4.46 -5.29 -4.26
CA HIS A 9 -4.93 -5.22 -2.88
C HIS A 9 -4.03 -6.12 -2.04
N ILE A 10 -3.20 -5.52 -1.19
CA ILE A 10 -2.39 -6.23 -0.20
C ILE A 10 -3.11 -6.23 1.15
N PRO A 11 -3.06 -7.33 1.92
CA PRO A 11 -3.63 -7.35 3.25
C PRO A 11 -2.85 -6.41 4.16
N VAL A 12 -3.55 -5.50 4.84
CA VAL A 12 -2.94 -4.56 5.79
C VAL A 12 -3.31 -4.92 7.21
N LYS A 13 -2.38 -4.76 8.14
CA LYS A 13 -2.64 -4.85 9.58
C LYS A 13 -2.78 -3.46 10.13
N VAL A 14 -3.90 -3.20 10.81
CA VAL A 14 -4.18 -1.92 11.46
C VAL A 14 -4.14 -2.13 12.96
N TYR A 15 -3.22 -1.44 13.62
CA TYR A 15 -3.09 -1.40 15.06
C TYR A 15 -3.55 -0.03 15.55
N ARG A 16 -4.53 -0.02 16.47
CA ARG A 16 -5.03 1.21 17.07
C ARG A 16 -4.67 1.24 18.55
N THR A 17 -4.01 2.30 18.97
CA THR A 17 -3.77 2.66 20.37
C THR A 17 -4.56 3.93 20.69
N ALA A 18 -4.59 4.34 21.96
CA ALA A 18 -5.34 5.53 22.38
C ALA A 18 -4.92 6.80 21.61
N ASP A 19 -3.62 6.94 21.32
CA ASP A 19 -3.06 8.16 20.74
C ASP A 19 -2.57 7.99 19.29
N ARG A 20 -2.45 6.75 18.79
CA ARG A 20 -1.84 6.46 17.48
C ARG A 20 -2.53 5.34 16.73
N LEU A 21 -2.61 5.50 15.41
CA LEU A 21 -3.02 4.48 14.46
C LEU A 21 -1.81 4.07 13.62
N MET A 22 -1.41 2.80 13.72
CA MET A 22 -0.27 2.24 13.00
C MET A 22 -0.78 1.25 11.96
N ILE A 23 -0.34 1.43 10.71
CA ILE A 23 -0.70 0.56 9.60
C ILE A 23 0.56 -0.14 9.10
N ALA A 24 0.53 -1.46 9.08
CA ALA A 24 1.59 -2.30 8.54
C ALA A 24 1.10 -3.00 7.28
N ALA A 25 1.68 -2.64 6.14
CA ALA A 25 1.36 -3.22 4.84
C ALA A 25 2.58 -3.99 4.31
N PRO A 26 2.46 -5.29 4.00
CA PRO A 26 3.55 -6.07 3.41
C PRO A 26 3.75 -5.62 1.96
N MET A 27 4.73 -4.76 1.75
CA MET A 27 5.11 -4.20 0.46
C MET A 27 6.49 -4.72 0.02
N PRO A 28 6.64 -6.02 -0.31
CA PRO A 28 7.93 -6.58 -0.69
C PRO A 28 8.38 -6.06 -2.05
N GLY A 29 9.66 -5.74 -2.17
CA GLY A 29 10.26 -5.29 -3.44
C GLY A 29 10.04 -3.81 -3.78
N LEU A 30 9.52 -3.02 -2.83
CA LEU A 30 9.45 -1.55 -2.91
C LEU A 30 10.56 -0.94 -2.06
N GLN A 31 11.20 0.11 -2.58
CA GLN A 31 12.08 0.95 -1.78
C GLN A 31 11.25 2.07 -1.11
N PRO A 32 11.72 2.65 0.00
CA PRO A 32 10.99 3.73 0.68
C PRO A 32 10.68 4.93 -0.22
N GLU A 33 11.56 5.20 -1.18
CA GLU A 33 11.44 6.28 -2.17
C GLU A 33 10.36 6.05 -3.23
N ASP A 34 9.94 4.80 -3.43
CA ASP A 34 8.83 4.43 -4.33
C ASP A 34 7.47 4.41 -3.61
N ILE A 35 7.45 4.67 -2.30
CA ILE A 35 6.26 4.59 -1.46
C ILE A 35 5.78 6.01 -1.13
N THR A 36 4.53 6.29 -1.46
CA THR A 36 3.85 7.54 -1.13
C THR A 36 2.76 7.28 -0.09
N ALA A 37 2.82 7.99 1.04
CA ALA A 37 1.78 7.98 2.06
C ALA A 37 1.18 9.38 2.16
N GLN A 38 -0.11 9.50 1.91
CA GLN A 38 -0.85 10.76 1.99
C GLN A 38 -2.10 10.59 2.85
N VAL A 39 -2.37 11.56 3.70
CA VAL A 39 -3.63 11.66 4.43
C VAL A 39 -4.50 12.67 3.71
N SER A 40 -5.65 12.23 3.22
CA SER A 40 -6.63 13.14 2.62
C SER A 40 -7.25 14.04 3.69
N GLU A 41 -7.74 15.20 3.29
CA GLU A 41 -8.47 16.12 4.19
C GLU A 41 -9.73 15.47 4.79
N SER A 42 -10.29 14.47 4.11
CA SER A 42 -11.40 13.64 4.59
C SER A 42 -10.99 12.57 5.61
N GLY A 43 -9.72 12.53 6.04
CA GLY A 43 -9.22 11.59 7.05
C GLY A 43 -8.91 10.19 6.51
N HIS A 44 -8.75 10.02 5.19
CA HIS A 44 -8.38 8.74 4.59
C HIS A 44 -6.86 8.67 4.39
N LEU A 45 -6.23 7.60 4.88
CA LEU A 45 -4.82 7.34 4.57
C LEU A 45 -4.73 6.56 3.25
N VAL A 46 -4.07 7.17 2.27
CA VAL A 46 -3.75 6.56 0.98
C VAL A 46 -2.27 6.20 0.99
N ILE A 47 -1.98 4.89 0.94
CA ILE A 47 -0.63 4.36 0.77
C ILE A 47 -0.55 3.77 -0.63
N GLN A 48 0.38 4.27 -1.43
CA GLN A 48 0.63 3.80 -2.79
C GLN A 48 2.12 3.48 -2.95
N GLY A 49 2.41 2.40 -3.66
CA GLY A 49 3.76 2.04 -4.03
C GLY A 49 3.82 1.71 -5.51
N THR A 50 4.81 2.26 -6.22
CA THR A 50 5.05 1.95 -7.63
C THR A 50 6.05 0.82 -7.75
N CYS A 51 5.56 -0.43 -7.79
CA CYS A 51 6.44 -1.58 -7.98
C CYS A 51 6.80 -1.72 -9.48
N VAL A 52 8.07 -1.52 -9.81
CA VAL A 52 8.57 -1.72 -11.19
C VAL A 52 8.61 -3.21 -11.58
N VAL A 53 8.62 -4.13 -10.59
CA VAL A 53 8.71 -5.58 -10.80
C VAL A 53 7.64 -6.34 -10.00
N CYS A 54 6.36 -6.07 -10.24
CA CYS A 54 5.26 -6.82 -9.60
C CYS A 54 4.46 -7.63 -10.62
N SER A 55 5.11 -8.58 -11.29
CA SER A 55 4.44 -9.46 -12.25
C SER A 55 4.03 -10.83 -11.68
N LYS A 56 4.48 -11.25 -10.49
CA LYS A 56 4.23 -12.63 -10.00
C LYS A 56 4.13 -12.80 -8.48
N MET A 57 3.33 -11.99 -7.77
CA MET A 57 3.01 -12.34 -6.38
C MET A 57 1.51 -12.21 -6.04
N SER A 58 0.63 -12.52 -6.99
CA SER A 58 -0.79 -12.80 -6.70
C SER A 58 -1.03 -14.31 -6.65
N LYS A 59 -0.37 -15.04 -5.74
CA LYS A 59 -0.79 -16.38 -5.29
C LYS A 59 0.13 -16.89 -4.19
N SER A 60 -0.31 -16.80 -2.94
CA SER A 60 -0.32 -17.95 -2.02
C SER A 60 -0.77 -17.55 -0.62
N PHE A 61 -1.93 -18.11 -0.25
CA PHE A 61 -2.47 -18.41 1.07
C PHE A 61 -2.88 -17.27 2.00
#